data_AF-A0A5E5AJ98-F1
#
_entry.id   AF-A0A5E5AJ98-F1
#
_cell.length_a   1.000
_cell.length_b   1.000
_cell.length_c   1.000
_cell.angle_alpha   90.00
_cell.angle_beta   90.00
_cell.angle_gamma   90.00
#
_symmetry.space_group_name_H-M   'P 1'
#
loop_
_entity.id
_entity.type
_entity.pdbx_description
1 polymer ?
#
loop_
_entity_poly.entity_id
_entity_poly.type
_entity_poly.pdbx_seq_one_letter_code
_entity_poly.pdbx_strand_id
1 'polypeptide(L)'
;MPCIVPTLRSPFSQCLSRLRPRSVAATTLIACVATIGAHATPAMAADASPPGPAAIAFSKAPPGSALPTGWQNLPVVSGKKLTVYTVVADGRRNVIEANSADSASALVAKGDGIDLSATPVVAWRWKVDAAIPGADNRASDKEDAPARVVFFFDGDKSSLPFGDRAAMTLAKAGGEDLPYATLMYIWSNDAPVGGVIQNPHTDRVQMLVVAGGDASLGKWQTFSRNLAADFERVYKEKPGKLLGFGIFTDSDNTHATAHAWYGDLRFDPAK
;
A
#
# COMPACT_ATOMS: atom_id res chain seq x y z
N MET A 1 33.40 -53.64 21.15
CA MET A 1 34.72 -53.07 21.49
C MET A 1 34.56 -51.57 21.66
N PRO A 2 34.68 -51.06 22.89
CA PRO A 2 34.61 -49.64 23.23
C PRO A 2 36.02 -49.03 23.37
N CYS A 3 36.19 -47.74 23.07
CA CYS A 3 37.34 -46.93 23.51
C CYS A 3 36.84 -45.48 23.64
N ILE A 4 36.49 -45.02 24.85
CA ILE A 4 37.34 -44.39 25.88
C ILE A 4 37.59 -42.90 25.61
N VAL A 5 37.05 -42.08 26.51
CA VAL A 5 37.25 -40.63 26.73
C VAL A 5 38.52 -40.41 27.57
N PRO A 6 39.20 -39.24 27.51
CA PRO A 6 39.20 -38.32 28.68
C PRO A 6 39.17 -36.83 28.25
N THR A 7 38.33 -35.93 28.79
CA THR A 7 38.43 -35.14 30.06
C THR A 7 39.74 -34.37 30.35
N LEU A 8 39.64 -33.03 30.40
CA LEU A 8 40.44 -32.06 31.19
C LEU A 8 39.51 -30.84 31.47
N ARG A 9 38.90 -30.64 32.66
CA ARG A 9 39.36 -29.96 33.90
C ARG A 9 40.25 -28.72 33.64
N SER A 10 39.75 -27.47 33.76
CA SER A 10 39.56 -26.60 34.99
C SER A 10 40.89 -26.05 35.56
N PRO A 11 40.98 -24.98 36.40
CA PRO A 11 40.10 -23.84 36.73
C PRO A 11 40.82 -22.47 36.60
N PHE A 12 40.11 -21.33 36.72
CA PHE A 12 40.69 -20.14 37.34
C PHE A 12 39.76 -19.58 38.41
N SER A 13 40.34 -19.45 39.61
CA SER A 13 39.76 -19.04 40.88
C SER A 13 39.57 -17.53 40.96
N GLN A 14 38.41 -17.15 41.52
CA GLN A 14 38.21 -16.25 42.67
C GLN A 14 38.97 -14.91 42.74
N CYS A 15 38.20 -13.83 42.94
CA CYS A 15 38.39 -13.01 44.14
C CYS A 15 37.07 -12.37 44.60
N LEU A 16 36.75 -12.64 45.87
CA LEU A 16 35.67 -12.06 46.65
C LEU A 16 36.10 -10.68 47.19
N SER A 17 35.18 -9.71 47.21
CA SER A 17 35.13 -8.78 48.34
C SER A 17 33.71 -8.32 48.60
N ARG A 18 33.23 -8.70 49.78
CA ARG A 18 32.00 -8.30 50.45
C ARG A 18 32.03 -6.80 50.76
N LEU A 19 30.87 -6.18 50.92
CA LEU A 19 30.44 -5.51 52.16
C LEU A 19 28.98 -5.01 52.01
N ARG A 20 28.10 -5.46 52.91
CA ARG A 20 26.77 -4.87 53.20
C ARG A 20 26.90 -3.84 54.35
N PRO A 21 25.81 -3.37 54.99
CA PRO A 21 25.11 -2.12 54.71
C PRO A 21 25.15 -1.15 55.92
N ARG A 22 24.77 0.12 55.77
CA ARG A 22 24.32 0.93 56.93
C ARG A 22 23.21 1.89 56.53
N SER A 23 22.04 1.67 57.10
CA SER A 23 20.94 2.63 57.23
C SER A 23 21.26 3.65 58.32
N VAL A 24 20.94 4.92 58.11
CA VAL A 24 20.64 5.89 59.17
C VAL A 24 19.50 6.78 58.66
N ALA A 25 18.52 7.01 59.54
CA ALA A 25 17.28 7.72 59.29
C ALA A 25 17.31 9.18 59.77
N ALA A 26 16.35 9.96 59.24
CA ALA A 26 15.74 11.19 59.78
C ALA A 26 16.60 12.48 59.71
N THR A 27 16.10 13.70 59.46
CA THR A 27 14.78 14.30 59.67
C THR A 27 14.61 15.56 58.79
N THR A 28 13.42 15.71 58.22
CA THR A 28 12.62 16.88 57.79
C THR A 28 13.23 18.30 57.74
N LEU A 29 13.06 19.00 56.60
CA LEU A 29 12.59 20.39 56.59
C LEU A 29 11.71 20.67 55.36
N ILE A 30 10.62 21.40 55.63
CA ILE A 30 9.50 21.77 54.78
C ILE A 30 9.91 22.87 53.79
N ALA A 31 9.54 22.72 52.52
CA ALA A 31 9.39 23.85 51.60
C ALA A 31 8.24 23.55 50.62
N CYS A 32 7.11 24.22 50.86
CA CYS A 32 5.99 24.31 49.93
C CYS A 32 6.43 25.01 48.64
N VAL A 33 6.37 24.30 47.51
CA VAL A 33 6.24 24.93 46.20
C VAL A 33 5.03 24.32 45.53
N ALA A 34 3.96 25.10 45.47
CA ALA A 34 2.79 24.81 44.67
C ALA A 34 3.13 25.03 43.19
N THR A 35 3.21 23.95 42.41
CA THR A 35 3.06 24.03 40.96
C THR A 35 1.85 23.22 40.55
N ILE A 36 0.86 23.95 40.03
CA ILE A 36 -0.35 23.44 39.39
C ILE A 36 0.09 22.55 38.21
N GLY A 37 0.04 21.23 38.39
CA GLY A 37 0.23 20.28 37.32
C GLY A 37 -1.00 20.29 36.42
N ALA A 38 -0.92 21.03 35.31
CA ALA A 38 -1.92 20.98 34.25
C ALA A 38 -2.05 19.53 33.75
N HIS A 39 -3.26 18.98 33.83
CA HIS A 39 -3.59 17.72 33.17
C HIS A 39 -3.43 17.91 31.66
N ALA A 40 -2.35 17.38 31.10
CA ALA A 40 -2.21 17.24 29.65
C ALA A 40 -3.19 16.14 29.21
N THR A 41 -4.36 16.53 28.73
CA THR A 41 -5.16 15.68 27.86
C THR A 41 -4.32 15.36 26.62
N PRO A 42 -4.20 14.09 26.20
CA PRO A 42 -3.64 13.81 24.89
C PRO A 42 -4.64 14.36 23.86
N ALA A 43 -4.28 15.46 23.22
CA ALA A 43 -4.97 15.91 22.03
C ALA A 43 -4.76 14.83 20.95
N MET A 44 -5.81 14.03 20.69
CA MET A 44 -5.93 13.32 19.42
C MET A 44 -6.04 14.39 18.32
N ALA A 45 -4.90 14.86 17.83
CA ALA A 45 -4.84 15.56 16.56
C ALA A 45 -5.10 14.52 15.46
N ALA A 46 -6.37 14.35 15.12
CA ALA A 46 -6.72 13.85 13.80
C ALA A 46 -6.26 14.92 12.80
N ASP A 47 -5.08 14.74 12.21
CA ASP A 47 -4.64 15.51 11.05
C ASP A 47 -5.57 15.21 9.87
N ALA A 48 -6.71 15.89 9.84
CA ALA A 48 -7.54 16.00 8.66
C ALA A 48 -7.03 17.20 7.87
N SER A 49 -6.07 16.97 6.98
CA SER A 49 -5.80 17.90 5.88
C SER A 49 -7.10 18.16 5.10
N PRO A 50 -7.34 19.40 4.63
CA PRO A 50 -8.55 19.74 3.90
C PRO A 50 -8.67 18.86 2.64
N PRO A 51 -9.88 18.38 2.29
CA PRO A 51 -10.06 17.48 1.16
C PRO A 51 -9.74 18.23 -0.14
N GLY A 52 -8.76 17.75 -0.90
CA GLY A 52 -8.62 18.16 -2.29
C GLY A 52 -9.77 17.63 -3.16
N PRO A 53 -9.76 17.92 -4.48
CA PRO A 53 -10.90 17.72 -5.37
C PRO A 53 -11.44 16.30 -5.26
N ALA A 54 -12.73 16.22 -4.95
CA ALA A 54 -13.37 15.03 -4.42
C ALA A 54 -13.50 13.92 -5.48
N ALA A 55 -12.50 13.04 -5.54
CA ALA A 55 -12.76 11.64 -5.79
C ALA A 55 -13.88 11.19 -4.84
N ILE A 56 -14.90 10.50 -5.34
CA ILE A 56 -16.03 10.09 -4.49
C ILE A 56 -15.50 9.13 -3.42
N ALA A 57 -15.48 9.62 -2.18
CA ALA A 57 -14.90 8.93 -1.04
C ALA A 57 -15.71 7.67 -0.69
N PHE A 58 -15.01 6.56 -0.44
CA PHE A 58 -15.61 5.30 0.03
C PHE A 58 -16.37 5.50 1.34
N SER A 59 -15.83 6.35 2.22
CA SER A 59 -16.40 6.66 3.53
C SER A 59 -17.80 7.30 3.49
N LYS A 60 -18.23 7.83 2.34
CA LYS A 60 -19.55 8.43 2.14
C LYS A 60 -20.61 7.46 1.63
N ALA A 61 -20.22 6.29 1.14
CA ALA A 61 -21.16 5.28 0.68
C ALA A 61 -21.72 4.48 1.87
N PRO A 62 -23.01 4.10 1.87
CA PRO A 62 -23.56 3.21 2.89
C PRO A 62 -22.96 1.80 2.77
N PRO A 63 -22.86 1.03 3.86
CA PRO A 63 -22.43 -0.37 3.79
C PRO A 63 -23.32 -1.20 2.88
N GLY A 64 -22.71 -2.14 2.15
CA GLY A 64 -23.38 -3.03 1.21
C GLY A 64 -22.62 -3.19 -0.11
N SER A 65 -23.22 -3.95 -1.02
CA SER A 65 -22.63 -4.26 -2.33
C SER A 65 -22.75 -3.13 -3.36
N ALA A 66 -23.50 -2.07 -3.05
CA ALA A 66 -23.59 -0.90 -3.90
C ALA A 66 -22.26 -0.13 -3.85
N LEU A 67 -21.59 -0.05 -4.99
CA LEU A 67 -20.34 0.69 -5.10
C LEU A 67 -20.59 2.21 -4.97
N PRO A 68 -19.64 2.98 -4.44
CA PRO A 68 -19.75 4.43 -4.38
C PRO A 68 -19.96 5.01 -5.79
N THR A 69 -20.78 6.05 -5.91
CA THR A 69 -21.06 6.72 -7.19
C THR A 69 -19.77 7.02 -7.96
N GLY A 70 -19.78 6.84 -9.28
CA GLY A 70 -18.60 7.11 -10.12
C GLY A 70 -17.51 6.02 -10.12
N TRP A 71 -17.63 5.01 -9.26
CA TRP A 71 -16.74 3.85 -9.27
C TRP A 71 -17.34 2.68 -10.06
N GLN A 72 -16.49 1.96 -10.78
CA GLN A 72 -16.85 0.81 -11.60
C GLN A 72 -15.86 -0.32 -11.36
N ASN A 73 -16.36 -1.55 -11.20
CA ASN A 73 -15.51 -2.73 -11.13
C ASN A 73 -15.25 -3.23 -12.55
N LEU A 74 -14.03 -3.02 -13.06
CA LEU A 74 -13.65 -3.36 -14.42
C LEU A 74 -12.70 -4.57 -14.44
N PRO A 75 -12.89 -5.51 -15.39
CA PRO A 75 -11.95 -6.61 -15.59
C PRO A 75 -10.59 -6.07 -16.05
N VAL A 76 -9.52 -6.75 -15.63
CA VAL A 76 -8.16 -6.51 -16.17
C VAL A 76 -7.97 -7.22 -17.51
N VAL A 77 -8.59 -8.38 -17.67
CA VAL A 77 -8.65 -9.15 -18.92
C VAL A 77 -10.07 -9.69 -19.09
N SER A 78 -10.60 -9.62 -20.31
CA SER A 78 -11.93 -10.16 -20.62
C SER A 78 -12.04 -11.64 -20.25
N GLY A 79 -13.16 -12.02 -19.63
CA GLY A 79 -13.44 -13.40 -19.23
C GLY A 79 -12.86 -13.83 -17.88
N LYS A 80 -12.07 -12.99 -17.20
CA LYS A 80 -11.61 -13.26 -15.83
C LYS A 80 -12.73 -13.03 -14.82
N LYS A 81 -12.74 -13.84 -13.77
CA LYS A 81 -13.60 -13.63 -12.60
C LYS A 81 -13.25 -12.29 -11.95
N LEU A 82 -14.26 -11.53 -11.57
CA LEU A 82 -14.08 -10.23 -10.92
C LEU A 82 -13.88 -10.42 -9.41
N THR A 83 -12.98 -9.62 -8.85
CA THR A 83 -12.85 -9.42 -7.41
C THR A 83 -14.13 -8.80 -6.87
N VAL A 84 -14.58 -9.28 -5.70
CA VAL A 84 -15.78 -8.78 -5.03
C VAL A 84 -15.40 -7.59 -4.15
N TYR A 85 -15.95 -6.42 -4.47
CA TYR A 85 -15.80 -5.20 -3.68
C TYR A 85 -17.09 -4.88 -2.94
N THR A 86 -17.00 -4.67 -1.63
CA THR A 86 -18.16 -4.36 -0.76
C THR A 86 -17.81 -3.20 0.16
N VAL A 87 -18.75 -2.27 0.36
CA VAL A 87 -18.60 -1.22 1.36
C VAL A 87 -18.90 -1.83 2.73
N VAL A 88 -17.95 -1.77 3.67
CA VAL A 88 -18.10 -2.29 5.03
C VAL A 88 -17.76 -1.22 6.07
N ALA A 89 -18.32 -1.36 7.27
CA ALA A 89 -17.97 -0.49 8.40
C ALA A 89 -16.64 -0.94 9.03
N ASP A 90 -15.70 0.00 9.19
CA ASP A 90 -14.45 -0.11 9.93
C ASP A 90 -14.45 0.96 11.04
N GLY A 91 -14.99 0.58 12.21
CA GLY A 91 -15.21 1.50 13.31
C GLY A 91 -16.23 2.59 12.97
N ARG A 92 -15.77 3.85 12.87
CA ARG A 92 -16.63 5.02 12.55
C ARG A 92 -16.59 5.43 11.08
N ARG A 93 -15.89 4.69 10.22
CA ARG A 93 -15.72 5.01 8.80
C ARG A 93 -16.15 3.81 7.97
N ASN A 94 -16.64 4.08 6.77
CA ASN A 94 -16.83 3.03 5.78
C ASN A 94 -15.57 2.89 4.92
N VAL A 95 -15.27 1.67 4.53
CA VAL A 95 -14.11 1.29 3.70
C VAL A 95 -14.57 0.32 2.63
N ILE A 96 -13.77 0.14 1.59
CA ILE A 96 -13.99 -0.96 0.64
C ILE A 96 -13.26 -2.18 1.15
N GLU A 97 -13.98 -3.28 1.32
CA GLU A 97 -13.42 -4.63 1.44
C GLU A 97 -13.33 -5.26 0.04
N ALA A 98 -12.17 -5.81 -0.28
CA ALA A 98 -11.88 -6.51 -1.51
C ALA A 98 -11.59 -7.97 -1.22
N ASN A 99 -12.41 -8.87 -1.77
CA ASN A 99 -12.25 -10.31 -1.67
C ASN A 99 -11.98 -10.88 -3.07
N SER A 100 -10.75 -11.32 -3.29
CA SER A 100 -10.34 -12.00 -4.50
C SER A 100 -10.18 -13.50 -4.22
N ALA A 101 -10.72 -14.33 -5.11
CA ALA A 101 -10.58 -15.77 -5.05
C ALA A 101 -10.49 -16.29 -6.49
N ASP A 102 -9.26 -16.55 -6.94
CA ASP A 102 -8.94 -16.84 -8.35
C ASP A 102 -9.59 -15.82 -9.30
N SER A 103 -9.37 -14.54 -8.97
CA SER A 103 -10.01 -13.41 -9.65
C SER A 103 -9.10 -12.20 -9.76
N ALA A 104 -9.38 -11.33 -10.73
CA ALA A 104 -8.67 -10.07 -10.92
C ALA A 104 -9.58 -9.02 -11.53
N SER A 105 -9.78 -7.92 -10.81
CA SER A 105 -10.49 -6.75 -11.34
C SER A 105 -10.14 -5.50 -10.55
N ALA A 106 -10.16 -4.34 -11.21
CA ALA A 106 -9.90 -3.06 -10.59
C ALA A 106 -11.21 -2.31 -10.33
N LEU A 107 -11.38 -1.79 -9.11
CA LEU A 107 -12.44 -0.82 -8.81
C LEU A 107 -11.89 0.57 -9.14
N VAL A 108 -12.41 1.20 -10.20
CA VAL A 108 -11.84 2.43 -10.78
C VAL A 108 -12.82 3.58 -10.85
N ALA A 109 -12.29 4.79 -10.75
CA ALA A 109 -12.99 6.05 -11.02
C ALA A 109 -12.27 6.85 -12.11
N LYS A 110 -13.00 7.75 -12.77
CA LYS A 110 -12.42 8.68 -13.75
C LYS A 110 -11.51 9.70 -13.06
N GLY A 111 -10.42 10.06 -13.74
CA GLY A 111 -9.46 11.07 -13.29
C GLY A 111 -9.85 12.51 -13.65
N ASP A 112 -11.04 12.71 -14.23
CA ASP A 112 -11.52 14.02 -14.64
C ASP A 112 -11.57 14.99 -13.45
N GLY A 113 -10.95 16.17 -13.63
CA GLY A 113 -10.86 17.20 -12.59
C GLY A 113 -9.68 17.09 -11.64
N ILE A 114 -8.81 16.07 -11.79
CA ILE A 114 -7.53 16.00 -11.06
C ILE A 114 -6.43 16.59 -11.94
N ASP A 115 -5.88 17.71 -11.49
CA ASP A 115 -4.70 18.34 -12.08
C ASP A 115 -3.49 18.03 -11.21
N LEU A 116 -2.59 17.19 -11.71
CA LEU A 116 -1.37 16.80 -10.97
C LEU A 116 -0.34 17.93 -10.87
N SER A 117 -0.50 19.04 -11.59
CA SER A 117 0.30 20.24 -11.34
C SER A 117 -0.16 21.01 -10.09
N ALA A 118 -1.45 20.88 -9.73
CA ALA A 118 -2.04 21.54 -8.56
C ALA A 118 -2.12 20.61 -7.33
N THR A 119 -2.52 19.35 -7.54
CA THR A 119 -2.67 18.32 -6.49
C THR A 119 -1.84 17.07 -6.82
N PRO A 120 -0.50 17.17 -6.81
CA PRO A 120 0.38 16.06 -7.18
C PRO A 120 0.42 14.93 -6.15
N VAL A 121 0.01 15.18 -4.90
CA VAL A 121 0.15 14.23 -3.81
C VAL A 121 -1.10 13.36 -3.73
N VAL A 122 -0.94 12.05 -3.82
CA VAL A 122 -2.02 11.10 -3.51
C VAL A 122 -1.79 10.51 -2.13
N ALA A 123 -2.85 10.47 -1.33
CA ALA A 123 -2.85 9.84 -0.02
C ALA A 123 -3.99 8.83 0.11
N TRP A 124 -3.69 7.71 0.75
CA TRP A 124 -4.63 6.62 0.95
C TRP A 124 -4.22 5.79 2.16
N ARG A 125 -5.07 4.83 2.53
CA ARG A 125 -4.70 3.77 3.46
C ARG A 125 -5.25 2.44 2.99
N TRP A 126 -4.55 1.36 3.32
CA TRP A 126 -5.05 0.00 3.13
C TRP A 126 -4.75 -0.86 4.34
N LYS A 127 -5.38 -2.03 4.41
CA LYS A 127 -5.05 -3.13 5.31
C LYS A 127 -5.02 -4.39 4.47
N VAL A 128 -3.95 -5.16 4.56
CA VAL A 128 -3.81 -6.47 3.91
C VAL A 128 -3.97 -7.54 4.98
N ASP A 129 -4.81 -8.54 4.74
CA ASP A 129 -5.02 -9.62 5.71
C ASP A 129 -3.79 -10.54 5.79
N ALA A 130 -3.40 -11.12 4.66
CA ALA A 130 -2.29 -12.06 4.54
C ALA A 130 -1.51 -11.84 3.23
N ALA A 131 -0.26 -12.31 3.22
CA ALA A 131 0.52 -12.47 1.99
C ALA A 131 -0.10 -13.57 1.11
N ILE A 132 0.07 -13.47 -0.21
CA ILE A 132 -0.44 -14.48 -1.15
C ILE A 132 0.61 -15.59 -1.30
N PRO A 133 0.37 -16.84 -0.90
CA PRO A 133 1.38 -17.90 -0.97
C PRO A 133 1.92 -18.08 -2.40
N GLY A 134 3.24 -17.98 -2.55
CA GLY A 134 3.91 -18.18 -3.84
C GLY A 134 3.80 -17.01 -4.83
N ALA A 135 3.18 -15.89 -4.46
CA ALA A 135 3.17 -14.70 -5.30
C ALA A 135 4.57 -14.09 -5.43
N ASP A 136 4.95 -13.74 -6.66
CA ASP A 136 6.16 -12.99 -7.01
C ASP A 136 5.82 -12.05 -8.17
N ASN A 137 5.75 -10.75 -7.89
CA ASN A 137 5.37 -9.73 -8.88
C ASN A 137 6.36 -9.61 -10.07
N ARG A 138 7.50 -10.31 -10.04
CA ARG A 138 8.47 -10.38 -11.15
C ARG A 138 8.19 -11.53 -12.13
N ALA A 139 7.36 -12.49 -11.75
CA ALA A 139 7.04 -13.67 -12.54
C ALA A 139 5.58 -13.60 -13.02
N SER A 140 5.35 -13.63 -14.33
CA SER A 140 4.01 -13.44 -14.92
C SER A 140 2.96 -14.45 -14.47
N ASP A 141 3.37 -15.69 -14.16
CA ASP A 141 2.49 -16.75 -13.68
C ASP A 141 2.26 -16.68 -12.15
N LYS A 142 2.79 -15.65 -11.48
CA LYS A 142 2.69 -15.46 -10.03
C LYS A 142 2.47 -13.98 -9.66
N GLU A 143 2.08 -13.16 -10.63
CA GLU A 143 1.95 -11.70 -10.50
C GLU A 143 0.63 -11.34 -9.82
N ASP A 144 0.49 -11.69 -8.55
CA ASP A 144 -0.66 -11.28 -7.73
C ASP A 144 -0.21 -10.34 -6.61
N ALA A 145 -1.09 -9.42 -6.21
CA ALA A 145 -0.90 -8.62 -5.02
C ALA A 145 -2.21 -8.46 -4.24
N PRO A 146 -2.17 -8.60 -2.91
CA PRO A 146 -3.37 -8.44 -2.11
C PRO A 146 -3.84 -6.99 -2.05
N ALA A 147 -2.94 -6.03 -2.34
CA ALA A 147 -3.36 -4.66 -2.53
C ALA A 147 -2.55 -3.87 -3.55
N ARG A 148 -3.27 -3.16 -4.42
CA ARG A 148 -2.74 -2.21 -5.39
C ARG A 148 -3.57 -0.93 -5.40
N VAL A 149 -2.90 0.21 -5.61
CA VAL A 149 -3.52 1.46 -6.07
C VAL A 149 -2.99 1.75 -7.45
N VAL A 150 -3.88 1.95 -8.42
CA VAL A 150 -3.55 2.07 -9.85
C VAL A 150 -3.89 3.46 -10.38
N PHE A 151 -3.05 3.99 -11.27
CA PHE A 151 -3.23 5.27 -11.95
C PHE A 151 -2.96 5.11 -13.45
N PHE A 152 -3.89 5.60 -14.27
CA PHE A 152 -3.84 5.49 -15.72
C PHE A 152 -3.56 6.86 -16.33
N PHE A 153 -2.53 6.95 -17.16
CA PHE A 153 -2.07 8.21 -17.75
C PHE A 153 -2.22 8.20 -19.26
N ASP A 154 -2.59 9.36 -19.78
CA ASP A 154 -2.52 9.68 -21.20
C ASP A 154 -1.08 10.06 -21.61
N GLY A 155 -0.82 10.09 -22.91
CA GLY A 155 0.47 10.48 -23.46
C GLY A 155 0.56 10.27 -24.97
N ASP A 156 1.67 10.70 -25.55
CA ASP A 156 1.90 10.57 -27.00
C ASP A 156 2.27 9.12 -27.36
N LYS A 157 1.25 8.31 -27.66
CA LYS A 157 1.42 6.92 -28.10
C LYS A 157 2.28 6.80 -29.38
N SER A 158 2.42 7.86 -30.19
CA SER A 158 3.28 7.81 -31.39
C SER A 158 4.77 7.83 -31.07
N SER A 159 5.14 8.35 -29.89
CA SER A 159 6.52 8.40 -29.39
C SER A 159 7.04 7.06 -28.85
N LEU A 160 6.15 6.10 -28.59
CA LEU A 160 6.49 4.78 -28.06
C LEU A 160 7.36 3.97 -29.02
N PRO A 161 8.20 3.03 -28.55
CA PRO A 161 8.87 2.04 -29.40
C PRO A 161 7.90 1.29 -30.31
N PHE A 162 8.36 0.84 -31.48
CA PHE A 162 7.50 0.19 -32.47
C PHE A 162 6.70 -1.00 -31.92
N GLY A 163 7.32 -1.82 -31.06
CA GLY A 163 6.67 -2.97 -30.41
C GLY A 163 5.44 -2.56 -29.58
N ASP A 164 5.62 -1.58 -28.69
CA ASP A 164 4.54 -1.04 -27.85
C ASP A 164 3.41 -0.45 -28.68
N ARG A 165 3.75 0.31 -29.74
CA ARG A 165 2.75 0.88 -30.66
C ARG A 165 1.94 -0.20 -31.36
N ALA A 166 2.60 -1.25 -31.83
CA ALA A 166 1.93 -2.38 -32.49
C ALA A 166 0.98 -3.10 -31.51
N ALA A 167 1.43 -3.36 -30.28
CA ALA A 167 0.61 -3.97 -29.24
C ALA A 167 -0.63 -3.11 -28.90
N MET A 168 -0.47 -1.81 -28.69
CA MET A 168 -1.59 -0.89 -28.42
C MET A 168 -2.57 -0.80 -29.59
N THR A 169 -2.07 -0.83 -30.84
CA THR A 169 -2.93 -0.80 -32.03
C THR A 169 -3.79 -2.06 -32.14
N LEU A 170 -3.21 -3.23 -31.84
CA LEU A 170 -3.95 -4.50 -31.81
C LEU A 170 -4.99 -4.54 -30.69
N ALA A 171 -4.64 -4.09 -29.48
CA ALA A 171 -5.59 -3.97 -28.38
C ALA A 171 -6.77 -3.06 -28.75
N LYS A 172 -6.49 -1.90 -29.36
CA LYS A 172 -7.52 -0.97 -29.82
C LYS A 172 -8.42 -1.56 -30.90
N ALA A 173 -7.86 -2.32 -31.85
CA ALA A 173 -8.64 -3.04 -32.85
C ALA A 173 -9.56 -4.12 -32.23
N GLY A 174 -9.15 -4.68 -31.08
CA GLY A 174 -9.96 -5.56 -30.24
C GLY A 174 -10.98 -4.84 -29.34
N GLY A 175 -11.05 -3.52 -29.39
CA GLY A 175 -11.98 -2.70 -28.61
C GLY A 175 -11.43 -2.17 -27.28
N GLU A 176 -10.14 -2.36 -27.01
CA GLU A 176 -9.49 -1.93 -25.76
C GLU A 176 -8.54 -0.75 -26.01
N ASP A 177 -8.94 0.46 -25.61
CA ASP A 177 -8.07 1.64 -25.70
C ASP A 177 -7.18 1.74 -24.45
N LEU A 178 -6.00 1.14 -24.53
CA LEU A 178 -5.03 1.10 -23.43
C LEU A 178 -4.52 2.50 -23.05
N PRO A 179 -4.27 2.78 -21.77
CA PRO A 179 -3.58 4.02 -21.37
C PRO A 179 -2.16 4.06 -21.94
N TYR A 180 -1.58 5.25 -22.03
CA TYR A 180 -0.18 5.43 -22.43
C TYR A 180 0.78 4.82 -21.40
N ALA A 181 0.49 5.03 -20.11
CA ALA A 181 1.26 4.48 -19.00
C ALA A 181 0.36 4.19 -17.79
N THR A 182 0.74 3.18 -17.00
CA THR A 182 0.04 2.79 -15.77
C THR A 182 1.03 2.64 -14.62
N LEU A 183 0.92 3.52 -13.63
CA LEU A 183 1.71 3.41 -12.40
C LEU A 183 0.85 2.75 -11.31
N MET A 184 1.42 1.76 -10.63
CA MET A 184 0.79 1.07 -9.50
C MET A 184 1.62 1.23 -8.25
N TYR A 185 0.98 1.49 -7.11
CA TYR A 185 1.56 1.25 -5.79
C TYR A 185 1.10 -0.10 -5.29
N ILE A 186 2.04 -0.99 -4.96
CA ILE A 186 1.73 -2.38 -4.61
C ILE A 186 2.21 -2.75 -3.21
N TRP A 187 1.46 -3.66 -2.59
CA TRP A 187 1.96 -4.52 -1.51
C TRP A 187 2.65 -5.74 -2.14
N SER A 188 3.87 -6.07 -1.73
CA SER A 188 4.61 -7.23 -2.28
C SER A 188 5.06 -8.18 -1.18
N ASN A 189 5.02 -9.49 -1.48
CA ASN A 189 5.55 -10.54 -0.60
C ASN A 189 7.04 -10.33 -0.31
N ASP A 190 7.83 -10.26 -1.38
CA ASP A 190 9.28 -10.43 -1.31
C ASP A 190 10.07 -9.21 -1.80
N ALA A 191 9.43 -8.29 -2.55
CA ALA A 191 10.13 -7.14 -3.08
C ALA A 191 10.34 -6.05 -2.03
N PRO A 192 11.51 -5.38 -2.02
CA PRO A 192 11.79 -4.33 -1.05
C PRO A 192 10.96 -3.07 -1.33
N VAL A 193 10.46 -2.45 -0.26
CA VAL A 193 9.79 -1.13 -0.32
C VAL A 193 10.70 -0.11 -0.98
N GLY A 194 10.13 0.68 -1.90
CA GLY A 194 10.85 1.64 -2.75
C GLY A 194 11.36 1.05 -4.06
N GLY A 195 11.36 -0.28 -4.20
CA GLY A 195 11.69 -0.97 -5.45
C GLY A 195 10.65 -0.73 -6.54
N VAL A 196 11.10 -0.67 -7.80
CA VAL A 196 10.24 -0.61 -8.99
C VAL A 196 10.33 -1.95 -9.69
N ILE A 197 9.18 -2.54 -9.98
CA ILE A 197 9.04 -3.79 -10.71
C ILE A 197 8.32 -3.47 -12.02
N GLN A 198 8.98 -3.76 -13.13
CA GLN A 198 8.34 -3.72 -14.43
C GLN A 198 7.35 -4.87 -14.54
N ASN A 199 6.14 -4.62 -15.04
CA ASN A 199 5.20 -5.70 -15.32
C ASN A 199 5.81 -6.65 -16.37
N PRO A 200 5.69 -7.97 -16.19
CA PRO A 200 6.33 -8.95 -17.08
C PRO A 200 5.74 -8.97 -18.50
N HIS A 201 4.56 -8.38 -18.72
CA HIS A 201 3.90 -8.32 -20.03
C HIS A 201 4.17 -7.02 -20.80
N THR A 202 4.50 -5.92 -20.12
CA THR A 202 4.75 -4.62 -20.76
C THR A 202 5.53 -3.68 -19.85
N ASP A 203 6.41 -2.86 -20.43
CA ASP A 203 7.11 -1.80 -19.70
C ASP A 203 6.25 -0.56 -19.40
N ARG A 204 5.05 -0.47 -20.01
CA ARG A 204 4.12 0.64 -19.77
C ARG A 204 3.35 0.50 -18.47
N VAL A 205 3.38 -0.68 -17.84
CA VAL A 205 2.87 -0.89 -16.50
C VAL A 205 4.05 -1.03 -15.54
N GLN A 206 4.13 -0.12 -14.57
CA GLN A 206 5.21 -0.08 -13.58
C GLN A 206 4.62 -0.18 -12.19
N MET A 207 5.20 -1.04 -11.36
CA MET A 207 4.76 -1.30 -9.99
C MET A 207 5.80 -0.79 -9.01
N LEU A 208 5.48 0.25 -8.26
CA LEU A 208 6.28 0.75 -7.16
C LEU A 208 5.85 0.07 -5.86
N VAL A 209 6.78 -0.63 -5.22
CA VAL A 209 6.52 -1.31 -3.94
C VAL A 209 6.46 -0.27 -2.83
N VAL A 210 5.32 -0.18 -2.14
CA VAL A 210 5.13 0.77 -1.03
C VAL A 210 4.97 0.08 0.32
N ALA A 211 4.63 -1.21 0.32
CA ALA A 211 4.54 -2.04 1.51
C ALA A 211 4.84 -3.50 1.18
N GLY A 212 5.12 -4.27 2.22
CA GLY A 212 5.44 -5.68 2.14
C GLY A 212 5.85 -6.23 3.50
N GLY A 213 6.07 -7.53 3.57
CA GLY A 213 6.55 -8.25 4.74
C GLY A 213 5.54 -8.36 5.90
N ASP A 214 5.75 -9.39 6.73
CA ASP A 214 4.80 -9.83 7.76
C ASP A 214 4.41 -8.74 8.77
N ALA A 215 5.32 -7.80 9.05
CA ALA A 215 5.06 -6.73 10.01
C ALA A 215 3.91 -5.80 9.61
N SER A 216 3.59 -5.74 8.31
CA SER A 216 2.52 -4.92 7.73
C SER A 216 1.13 -5.59 7.74
N LEU A 217 1.09 -6.92 7.84
CA LEU A 217 -0.14 -7.71 7.75
C LEU A 217 -1.09 -7.43 8.93
N GLY A 218 -2.39 -7.47 8.66
CA GLY A 218 -3.46 -7.24 9.63
C GLY A 218 -3.57 -5.80 10.15
N LYS A 219 -2.77 -4.85 9.63
CA LYS A 219 -2.70 -3.46 10.12
C LYS A 219 -3.06 -2.46 9.03
N TRP A 220 -3.76 -1.40 9.42
CA TRP A 220 -3.93 -0.23 8.55
C TRP A 220 -2.59 0.47 8.35
N GLN A 221 -2.18 0.61 7.10
CA GLN A 221 -1.03 1.40 6.67
C GLN A 221 -1.52 2.61 5.88
N THR A 222 -0.93 3.78 6.16
CA THR A 222 -1.29 5.04 5.51
C THR A 222 -0.11 5.52 4.68
N PHE A 223 -0.39 5.98 3.47
CA PHE A 223 0.60 6.43 2.52
C PHE A 223 0.26 7.83 2.04
N SER A 224 1.30 8.58 1.69
CA SER A 224 1.22 9.87 1.00
C SER A 224 2.42 9.95 0.07
N ARG A 225 2.16 10.07 -1.24
CA ARG A 225 3.20 10.04 -2.28
C ARG A 225 2.94 11.13 -3.31
N ASN A 226 4.00 11.79 -3.76
CA ASN A 226 3.93 12.70 -4.89
C ASN A 226 3.87 11.86 -6.18
N LEU A 227 2.66 11.69 -6.71
CA LEU A 227 2.38 10.84 -7.86
C LEU A 227 3.11 11.33 -9.12
N ALA A 228 3.14 12.65 -9.33
CA ALA A 228 3.83 13.23 -10.48
C ALA A 228 5.34 12.97 -10.43
N ALA A 229 5.97 13.17 -9.27
CA ALA A 229 7.39 12.91 -9.07
C ALA A 229 7.73 11.41 -9.15
N ASP A 230 6.86 10.53 -8.63
CA ASP A 230 7.06 9.10 -8.76
C ASP A 230 6.92 8.63 -10.21
N PHE A 231 5.98 9.19 -10.97
CA PHE A 231 5.86 8.94 -12.40
C PHE A 231 7.14 9.36 -13.13
N GLU A 232 7.62 10.59 -12.93
CA GLU A 232 8.85 11.11 -13.55
C GLU A 232 10.07 10.25 -13.18
N ARG A 233 10.18 9.82 -11.93
CA ARG A 233 11.27 8.96 -11.48
C ARG A 233 11.26 7.60 -12.19
N VAL A 234 10.08 7.01 -12.40
CA VAL A 234 9.91 5.68 -12.96
C VAL A 234 10.04 5.71 -14.48
N TYR A 235 9.32 6.58 -15.16
CA TYR A 235 9.23 6.62 -16.63
C TYR A 235 10.25 7.55 -17.29
N LYS A 236 10.97 8.38 -16.51
CA LYS A 236 11.93 9.37 -17.02
C LYS A 236 11.32 10.44 -17.92
N GLU A 237 10.03 10.67 -17.79
CA GLU A 237 9.25 11.67 -18.52
C GLU A 237 8.13 12.22 -17.64
N LYS A 238 7.56 13.37 -18.01
CA LYS A 238 6.46 13.97 -17.26
C LYS A 238 5.16 13.17 -17.45
N PRO A 239 4.32 13.03 -16.42
CA PRO A 239 3.01 12.43 -16.58
C PRO A 239 2.13 13.26 -17.52
N GLY A 240 1.38 12.59 -18.39
CA GLY A 240 0.27 13.21 -19.10
C GLY A 240 -0.96 13.37 -18.20
N LYS A 241 -2.12 13.59 -18.82
CA LYS A 241 -3.40 13.69 -18.09
C LYS A 241 -3.69 12.39 -17.34
N LEU A 242 -4.13 12.49 -16.09
CA LEU A 242 -4.69 11.35 -15.37
C LEU A 242 -6.06 10.99 -15.96
N LEU A 243 -6.15 9.82 -16.59
CA LEU A 243 -7.38 9.30 -17.20
C LEU A 243 -8.30 8.68 -16.15
N GLY A 244 -7.71 8.00 -15.17
CA GLY A 244 -8.42 7.28 -14.13
C GLY A 244 -7.48 6.81 -13.03
N PHE A 245 -8.07 6.39 -11.93
CA PHE A 245 -7.36 5.82 -10.80
C PHE A 245 -8.26 4.82 -10.09
N GLY A 246 -7.67 3.94 -9.28
CA GLY A 246 -8.48 3.00 -8.51
C GLY A 246 -7.70 2.12 -7.56
N ILE A 247 -8.42 1.15 -7.01
CA ILE A 247 -7.86 0.08 -6.19
C ILE A 247 -7.97 -1.23 -6.96
N PHE A 248 -7.01 -2.13 -6.76
CA PHE A 248 -6.94 -3.37 -7.49
C PHE A 248 -6.40 -4.48 -6.58
N THR A 249 -7.13 -5.60 -6.53
CA THR A 249 -6.77 -6.82 -5.81
C THR A 249 -6.95 -8.01 -6.75
N ASP A 250 -5.95 -8.87 -6.82
CA ASP A 250 -5.90 -10.06 -7.66
C ASP A 250 -5.30 -11.27 -6.93
N SER A 251 -5.67 -12.45 -7.43
CA SER A 251 -5.19 -13.75 -6.96
C SER A 251 -5.32 -14.85 -8.04
N ASP A 252 -5.40 -14.46 -9.32
CA ASP A 252 -5.74 -15.37 -10.42
C ASP A 252 -4.51 -16.00 -11.10
N ASN A 253 -3.31 -15.46 -10.88
CA ASN A 253 -2.08 -16.07 -11.39
C ASN A 253 -1.62 -17.23 -10.49
N THR A 254 -1.74 -17.06 -9.18
CA THR A 254 -1.43 -18.07 -8.16
C THR A 254 -2.58 -19.03 -7.87
N HIS A 255 -3.77 -18.76 -8.41
CA HIS A 255 -5.02 -19.48 -8.12
C HIS A 255 -5.36 -19.52 -6.62
N ALA A 256 -4.95 -18.47 -5.90
CA ALA A 256 -5.09 -18.37 -4.46
C ALA A 256 -6.31 -17.49 -4.10
N THR A 257 -6.25 -16.90 -2.90
CA THR A 257 -7.19 -15.89 -2.44
C THR A 257 -6.43 -14.69 -1.92
N ALA A 258 -7.01 -13.51 -2.05
CA ALA A 258 -6.50 -12.29 -1.47
C ALA A 258 -7.61 -11.49 -0.80
N HIS A 259 -7.30 -10.90 0.36
CA HIS A 259 -8.24 -10.12 1.14
C HIS A 259 -7.58 -8.83 1.64
N ALA A 260 -8.21 -7.71 1.32
CA ALA A 260 -7.73 -6.40 1.71
C ALA A 260 -8.87 -5.41 1.94
N TRP A 261 -8.56 -4.33 2.65
CA TRP A 261 -9.45 -3.20 2.86
C TRP A 261 -8.78 -1.91 2.42
N TYR A 262 -9.57 -1.00 1.85
CA TYR A 262 -9.11 0.28 1.32
C TYR A 262 -9.92 1.42 1.93
N GLY A 263 -9.21 2.42 2.46
CA GLY A 263 -9.79 3.70 2.81
C GLY A 263 -9.88 4.63 1.60
N ASP A 264 -10.35 5.84 1.83
CA ASP A 264 -10.46 6.87 0.80
C ASP A 264 -9.12 7.15 0.10
N LEU A 265 -9.19 7.42 -1.20
CA LEU A 265 -8.10 7.98 -1.99
C LEU A 265 -8.34 9.49 -2.13
N ARG A 266 -7.34 10.29 -1.76
CA ARG A 266 -7.41 11.75 -1.84
C ARG A 266 -6.21 12.31 -2.59
N PHE A 267 -6.44 13.39 -3.33
CA PHE A 267 -5.40 14.15 -4.01
C PHE A 267 -5.24 15.49 -3.30
N ASP A 268 -4.04 15.77 -2.81
CA ASP A 268 -3.72 16.95 -2.00
C ASP A 268 -2.66 17.80 -2.73
N PRO A 269 -2.59 19.11 -2.48
CA PRO A 269 -1.45 19.93 -2.90
C PRO A 269 -0.14 19.42 -2.32
N ALA A 270 0.98 19.75 -2.97
CA ALA A 270 2.29 19.59 -2.35
C ALA A 270 2.40 20.46 -1.09
N LYS A 271 2.97 19.92 -0.02
CA LYS A 271 3.29 20.69 1.19
C LYS A 271 4.55 21.52 1.02
#